data_AF-A0A3B0TTI0-F1
#
_entry.id   AF-A0A3B0TTI0-F1
#
_cell.length_a   1.000
_cell.length_b   1.000
_cell.length_c   1.000
_cell.angle_alpha   90.00
_cell.angle_beta   90.00
_cell.angle_gamma   90.00
#
_symmetry.space_group_name_H-M   'P 1'
#
loop_
_entity.id
_entity.type
_entity.pdbx_description
1 polymer ?
#
loop_
_entity_poly.entity_id
_entity_poly.type
_entity_poly.pdbx_seq_one_letter_code
_entity_poly.pdbx_strand_id
1 'polypeptide(L)' 'PSEYFDLALYFKARDGLDFADIDARKIVGAEYSSGFGWTDKKKWLAQNNLIEQPPAGGGGCGV' A
#
# COMPACT_ATOMS: atom_id res chain seq x y z
N PRO A 1 6.56 4.17 -9.28
CA PRO A 1 7.32 2.94 -8.92
C PRO A 1 7.16 2.51 -7.45
N SER A 2 7.11 3.45 -6.49
CA SER A 2 7.00 3.14 -5.06
C SER A 2 5.67 2.47 -4.65
N GLU A 3 4.57 2.74 -5.35
CA GLU A 3 3.25 2.20 -4.99
C GLU A 3 3.19 0.67 -5.01
N TYR A 4 3.70 0.04 -6.07
CA TYR A 4 3.70 -1.43 -6.17
C TYR A 4 4.69 -2.09 -5.20
N PHE A 5 5.74 -1.36 -4.78
CA PHE A 5 6.62 -1.82 -3.71
C PHE A 5 5.88 -1.84 -2.37
N ASP A 6 5.15 -0.77 -2.05
CA ASP A 6 4.31 -0.72 -0.85
C ASP A 6 3.25 -1.86 -0.88
N LEU A 7 2.60 -2.07 -2.03
CA LEU A 7 1.63 -3.16 -2.18
C LEU A 7 2.28 -4.53 -1.98
N ALA A 8 3.47 -4.77 -2.55
CA ALA A 8 4.23 -6.01 -2.34
C ALA A 8 4.53 -6.24 -0.85
N LEU A 9 4.99 -5.21 -0.16
CA LEU A 9 5.28 -5.26 1.27
C LEU A 9 4.02 -5.54 2.09
N TYR A 10 2.89 -4.92 1.72
CA TYR A 10 1.60 -5.16 2.35
C TYR A 10 1.16 -6.61 2.23
N PHE A 11 1.20 -7.18 1.01
CA PHE A 11 0.81 -8.57 0.79
C PHE A 11 1.75 -9.57 1.47
N LYS A 12 3.05 -9.27 1.50
CA LYS A 12 4.01 -10.09 2.23
C LYS A 12 3.77 -10.07 3.74
N ALA A 13 3.51 -8.89 4.30
CA ALA A 13 3.29 -8.74 5.74
C ALA A 13 1.92 -9.27 6.20
N ARG A 14 0.87 -9.12 5.38
CA ARG A 14 -0.49 -9.52 5.73
C ARG A 14 -0.81 -10.97 5.38
N ASP A 15 -0.43 -11.39 4.19
CA ASP A 15 -0.86 -12.67 3.60
C ASP A 15 0.31 -13.66 3.43
N GLY A 16 1.55 -13.24 3.69
CA GLY A 16 2.74 -14.08 3.49
C GLY A 16 3.09 -14.33 2.02
N LEU A 17 2.48 -13.57 1.10
CA LEU A 17 2.64 -13.74 -0.35
C LEU A 17 3.81 -12.92 -0.87
N ASP A 18 4.69 -13.54 -1.65
CA ASP A 18 5.66 -12.80 -2.46
C ASP A 18 4.96 -12.14 -3.66
N PHE A 19 5.55 -11.07 -4.19
CA PHE A 19 4.93 -10.28 -5.26
C PHE A 19 4.55 -11.11 -6.50
N ALA A 20 5.35 -12.14 -6.80
CA ALA A 20 5.12 -13.05 -7.91
C ALA A 20 3.89 -13.96 -7.72
N ASP A 21 3.45 -14.17 -6.48
CA ASP A 21 2.35 -15.07 -6.12
C ASP A 21 1.01 -14.33 -5.99
N ILE A 22 1.00 -13.00 -6.11
CA ILE A 22 -0.20 -12.17 -6.03
C ILE A 22 -0.95 -12.23 -7.37
N ASP A 23 -2.26 -12.50 -7.35
CA ASP A 23 -3.09 -12.38 -8.56
C ASP A 23 -2.96 -10.96 -9.14
N ALA A 24 -2.44 -10.86 -10.37
CA ALA A 24 -2.22 -9.58 -11.03
C ALA A 24 -3.51 -8.76 -11.18
N ARG A 25 -4.68 -9.40 -11.35
CA ARG A 25 -5.98 -8.72 -11.43
C ARG A 25 -6.39 -8.11 -10.09
N LYS A 26 -5.95 -8.72 -8.99
CA LYS A 26 -6.15 -8.18 -7.64
C LYS A 26 -5.28 -6.94 -7.46
N ILE A 27 -3.97 -7.05 -7.70
CA ILE A 27 -3.04 -5.96 -7.39
C ILE A 27 -3.29 -4.71 -8.24
N VAL A 28 -3.62 -4.85 -9.52
CA VAL A 28 -3.95 -3.71 -10.41
C VAL A 28 -5.39 -3.23 -10.27
N GLY A 29 -6.19 -3.90 -9.43
CA GLY A 29 -7.58 -3.56 -9.19
C GLY A 29 -7.74 -2.26 -8.40
N ALA A 30 -8.93 -1.66 -8.49
CA ALA A 30 -9.24 -0.38 -7.83
C ALA A 30 -9.05 -0.44 -6.30
N GLU A 31 -9.16 -1.62 -5.68
CA GLU A 31 -8.92 -1.79 -4.26
C GLU A 31 -7.46 -1.50 -3.86
N TYR A 32 -6.49 -1.74 -4.74
CA TYR A 32 -5.06 -1.67 -4.41
C TYR A 32 -4.32 -0.58 -5.20
N SER A 33 -4.57 -0.46 -6.51
CA SER A 33 -3.90 0.50 -7.41
C SER A 33 -4.72 1.76 -7.70
N SER A 34 -5.76 2.06 -6.93
CA SER A 34 -6.36 3.41 -6.95
C SER A 34 -5.67 4.33 -5.95
N GLY A 35 -5.82 5.65 -6.12
CA GLY A 35 -5.27 6.63 -5.18
C GLY A 35 -5.72 6.40 -3.73
N PHE A 36 -7.00 6.05 -3.53
CA PHE A 36 -7.54 5.73 -2.21
C PHE A 36 -7.09 4.35 -1.74
N GLY A 37 -7.17 3.35 -2.63
CA GLY A 37 -6.77 1.98 -2.37
C GLY A 37 -5.33 1.89 -1.88
N TRP A 38 -4.38 2.46 -2.61
CA TRP A 38 -2.97 2.45 -2.20
C TRP A 38 -2.74 3.23 -0.90
N THR A 39 -3.36 4.41 -0.74
CA THR A 39 -3.21 5.24 0.47
C THR A 39 -3.62 4.47 1.73
N ASP A 40 -4.70 3.69 1.68
CA ASP A 40 -5.13 2.85 2.81
C ASP A 40 -4.08 1.79 3.18
N LYS A 41 -3.45 1.14 2.20
CA LYS A 41 -2.45 0.09 2.43
C LYS A 41 -1.17 0.71 2.96
N LYS A 42 -0.78 1.87 2.42
CA LYS A 42 0.35 2.65 2.92
C LYS A 42 0.15 3.07 4.38
N LYS A 43 -1.05 3.53 4.75
CA LYS A 43 -1.39 3.85 6.14
C LYS A 43 -1.30 2.62 7.04
N TRP A 44 -1.80 1.47 6.59
CA TRP A 44 -1.67 0.21 7.32
C TRP A 44 -0.21 -0.18 7.55
N LEU A 45 0.64 -0.05 6.52
CA LEU A 45 2.08 -0.32 6.65
C LEU A 45 2.75 0.58 7.69
N ALA A 46 2.44 1.88 7.67
CA ALA A 46 2.96 2.86 8.62
C ALA A 46 2.49 2.56 10.07
N GLN A 47 1.23 2.15 10.25
CA GLN A 47 0.67 1.75 11.54
C GLN A 47 1.31 0.48 12.09
N ASN A 48 1.80 -0.40 11.23
CA ASN A 48 2.51 -1.63 11.60
C ASN A 48 4.04 -1.44 11.67
N ASN A 49 4.53 -0.20 11.60
CA ASN A 49 5.97 0.13 11.61
C ASN A 49 6.77 -0.55 10.48
N LEU A 50 6.13 -0.86 9.35
CA LEU A 50 6.77 -1.49 8.19
C LEU A 50 7.36 -0.49 7.21
N ILE A 51 6.91 0.76 7.26
CA ILE A 51 7.47 1.90 6.54
C ILE A 51 7.55 3.10 7.48
N GLU A 52 8.35 4.09 7.12
CA GLU A 52 8.36 5.37 7.83
C GLU A 52 6.96 5.98 7.78
N GLN A 53 6.49 6.41 8.96
CA GLN A 53 5.25 7.16 9.03
C GLN A 53 5.46 8.46 8.24
N PRO A 54 4.57 8.80 7.29
CA PRO A 54 4.66 10.10 6.66
C PRO A 54 4.62 11.16 7.77
N PRO A 55 5.47 12.19 7.71
CA PRO A 55 5.49 13.24 8.73
C PRO A 55 4.07 13.74 8.94
N ALA A 56 3.67 13.89 10.22
CA ALA A 56 2.29 14.21 10.63
C ALA A 56 1.76 15.58 10.15
N GLY A 57 2.46 16.26 9.24
CA GLY A 57 2.03 17.50 8.63
C GLY A 57 2.56 17.61 7.21
N GLY A 58 1.63 17.68 6.24
CA GLY A 58 1.97 18.07 4.88
C GLY A 58 1.04 17.51 3.81
N GLY A 59 0.01 18.28 3.46
CA GLY A 59 -0.50 18.31 2.10
C GLY A 59 -1.72 17.43 1.79
N GLY A 60 -2.89 18.06 1.81
CA GLY A 60 -3.81 18.06 0.67
C GLY A 60 -4.27 16.73 0.10
N CYS A 61 -5.30 16.16 0.71
CA CYS A 61 -6.46 15.64 -0.03
C CYS A 61 -7.72 16.05 0.74
N GLY A 62 -7.88 17.36 0.89
CA GLY A 62 -9.19 17.95 1.10
C GLY A 62 -9.84 18.05 -0.27
N VAL A 63 -10.86 17.24 -0.49
CA VAL A 63 -11.94 17.59 -1.42
C VAL A 63 -12.68 18.82 -0.90
#